data_AF-A0A967WWR9-F1
#
_entry.id   AF-A0A967WWR9-F1
#
_cell.length_a   1.000
_cell.length_b   1.000
_cell.length_c   1.000
_cell.angle_alpha   90.00
_cell.angle_beta   90.00
_cell.angle_gamma   90.00
#
_symmetry.space_group_name_H-M   'P 1'
#
loop_
_entity.id
_entity.type
_entity.pdbx_description
1 polymer ?
#
loop_
_entity_poly.entity_id
_entity_poly.type
_entity_poly.pdbx_seq_one_letter_code
_entity_poly.pdbx_strand_id
1 'polypeptide(L)'
;QGQFSFEVRFGGPAIAEGVVPIPRIVVDTYALLGVTDQAFAWIVHLLAFKWTEKPPFPKRTRLNCQASDKTQQRIARRLRELGLLFTTRRM
;
A
#
# COMPACT_ATOMS: atom_id res chain seq x y z
N GLN A 1 35.36 2.37 -3.89
CA GLN A 1 34.09 1.62 -4.03
C GLN A 1 33.02 2.43 -3.31
N GLY A 2 31.93 2.82 -3.97
CA GLY A 2 30.87 3.61 -3.34
C GLY A 2 30.09 2.74 -2.34
N GLN A 3 30.00 3.19 -1.08
CA GLN A 3 29.30 2.46 -0.04
C GLN A 3 27.78 2.62 -0.25
N PHE A 4 27.13 1.57 -0.77
CA PHE A 4 25.68 1.53 -0.91
C PHE A 4 25.04 1.19 0.45
N SER A 5 24.81 2.21 1.30
CA SER A 5 24.03 2.03 2.54
C SER A 5 22.59 2.54 2.38
N PHE A 6 21.69 2.02 3.22
CA PHE A 6 20.30 2.48 3.26
C PHE A 6 20.21 3.98 3.58
N GLU A 7 21.06 4.46 4.49
CA GLU A 7 21.24 5.88 4.81
C GLU A 7 21.71 6.72 3.61
N VAL A 8 22.67 6.23 2.84
CA VAL A 8 23.13 6.93 1.62
C VAL A 8 22.01 7.00 0.57
N ARG A 9 21.13 5.99 0.50
CA ARG A 9 20.05 5.92 -0.48
C ARG A 9 18.83 6.77 -0.12
N PHE A 10 18.47 6.86 1.15
CA PHE A 10 17.22 7.49 1.59
C PHE A 10 17.40 8.72 2.49
N GLY A 11 18.63 8.98 2.96
CA GLY A 11 18.93 10.08 3.89
C GLY A 11 18.53 9.75 5.34
N GLY A 12 19.33 10.22 6.30
CA GLY A 12 19.10 9.98 7.73
C GLY A 12 17.72 10.41 8.26
N PRO A 13 17.21 11.62 7.94
CA PRO A 13 15.91 12.08 8.44
C PRO A 13 14.72 11.24 7.98
N ALA A 14 14.78 10.67 6.76
CA ALA A 14 13.70 9.84 6.23
C ALA A 14 13.62 8.46 6.91
N ILE A 15 14.72 8.01 7.51
CA ILE A 15 14.78 6.72 8.23
C ILE A 15 14.06 6.81 9.57
N ALA A 16 14.04 7.98 10.21
CA ALA A 16 13.39 8.19 11.50
C ALA A 16 11.86 8.03 11.43
N GLU A 17 11.26 8.31 10.28
CA GLU A 17 9.82 8.13 10.00
C GLU A 17 9.44 6.66 9.73
N GLY A 18 10.42 5.78 9.61
CA GLY A 18 10.23 4.36 9.32
C GLY A 18 9.97 4.06 7.83
N VAL A 19 9.80 2.78 7.53
CA VAL A 19 9.63 2.29 6.15
C VAL A 19 8.35 1.47 6.03
N VAL A 20 7.71 1.55 4.86
CA VAL A 20 6.63 0.63 4.49
C VAL A 20 7.23 -0.49 3.66
N PRO A 21 7.36 -1.73 4.19
CA PRO A 21 7.90 -2.84 3.41
C PRO A 21 6.86 -3.25 2.36
N ILE A 22 7.20 -3.04 1.09
CA ILE A 22 6.40 -3.51 -0.05
C ILE A 22 7.08 -4.75 -0.63
N PRO A 23 6.41 -5.91 -0.69
CA PRO A 23 6.98 -7.09 -1.32
C PRO A 23 7.36 -6.78 -2.76
N ARG A 24 8.59 -7.13 -3.14
CA ARG A 24 9.15 -6.86 -4.48
C ARG A 24 8.23 -7.36 -5.61
N ILE A 25 7.64 -8.54 -5.41
CA ILE A 25 6.69 -9.13 -6.36
C ILE A 25 5.51 -8.21 -6.67
N VAL A 26 5.00 -7.45 -5.69
CA VAL A 26 3.88 -6.51 -5.91
C VAL A 26 4.33 -5.36 -6.81
N VAL A 27 5.55 -4.85 -6.59
CA VAL A 27 6.13 -3.77 -7.41
C VAL A 27 6.38 -4.23 -8.85
N ASP A 28 6.88 -5.45 -9.02
CA ASP A 28 7.24 -5.96 -10.34
C ASP A 28 6.01 -6.37 -11.18
N THR A 29 4.88 -6.70 -10.54
CA THR A 29 3.71 -7.25 -11.26
C THR A 29 2.46 -6.38 -11.27
N TYR A 30 2.35 -5.29 -10.50
CA TYR A 30 1.07 -4.56 -10.39
C TYR A 30 0.52 -4.09 -11.76
N ALA A 31 1.38 -3.56 -12.63
CA ALA A 31 0.99 -3.09 -13.95
C ALA A 31 0.50 -4.24 -14.85
N LEU A 32 1.16 -5.40 -14.78
CA LEU A 32 0.76 -6.62 -15.51
C LEU A 32 -0.60 -7.14 -15.05
N LEU A 33 -0.96 -6.91 -13.77
CA LEU A 33 -2.26 -7.24 -13.21
C LEU A 33 -3.33 -6.19 -13.51
N GLY A 34 -3.04 -5.17 -14.33
CA GLY A 34 -3.97 -4.10 -14.67
C GLY A 34 -4.27 -3.13 -13.52
N VAL A 35 -3.39 -3.08 -12.52
CA VAL A 35 -3.45 -2.11 -11.42
C VAL A 35 -2.82 -0.80 -11.90
N THR A 36 -3.53 0.32 -11.71
CA THR A 36 -3.01 1.66 -12.03
C THR A 36 -2.07 2.16 -10.94
N ASP A 37 -1.19 3.11 -11.25
CA ASP A 37 -0.29 3.72 -10.25
C ASP A 37 -1.04 4.32 -9.07
N GLN A 38 -2.21 4.93 -9.32
CA GLN A 38 -3.07 5.47 -8.27
C GLN A 38 -3.60 4.36 -7.35
N ALA A 39 -3.99 3.21 -7.92
CA ALA A 39 -4.42 2.05 -7.14
C ALA A 39 -3.25 1.39 -6.39
N PHE A 40 -2.06 1.34 -7.00
CA PHE A 40 -0.85 0.84 -6.37
C PHE A 40 -0.44 1.70 -5.16
N ALA A 41 -0.43 3.03 -5.29
CA ALA A 41 -0.18 3.93 -4.16
C ALA A 41 -1.21 3.73 -3.03
N TRP A 42 -2.47 3.50 -3.38
CA TRP A 42 -3.51 3.18 -2.40
C TRP A 42 -3.24 1.83 -1.68
N ILE A 43 -2.74 0.81 -2.39
CA ILE A 43 -2.28 -0.46 -1.79
C ILE A 43 -1.10 -0.23 -0.84
N VAL A 44 -0.14 0.62 -1.19
CA VAL A 44 0.99 0.99 -0.31
C VAL A 44 0.46 1.55 1.02
N HIS A 45 -0.52 2.45 1.00
CA HIS A 45 -1.15 2.97 2.22
C HIS A 45 -1.88 1.88 3.02
N LEU A 46 -2.48 0.90 2.33
CA LEU A 46 -3.12 -0.24 2.99
C LEU A 46 -2.10 -1.13 3.70
N LEU A 47 -0.96 -1.42 3.05
CA LEU A 47 0.14 -2.20 3.62
C LEU A 47 0.88 -1.46 4.74
N ALA A 48 0.91 -0.12 4.70
CA ALA A 48 1.50 0.73 5.72
C ALA A 48 0.75 0.69 7.08
N PHE A 49 -0.53 0.32 7.11
CA PHE A 49 -1.38 0.42 8.30
C PHE A 49 -1.03 -0.58 9.42
N LYS A 50 0.05 -1.36 9.26
CA LYS A 50 0.65 -2.28 10.23
C LYS A 50 -0.14 -3.59 10.40
N TRP A 51 0.55 -4.70 10.18
CA TRP A 51 0.12 -6.01 10.65
C TRP A 51 0.18 -6.02 12.18
N THR A 52 -0.97 -6.03 12.85
CA THR A 52 -1.08 -6.23 14.31
C THR A 52 -1.92 -7.48 14.58
N GLU A 53 -2.04 -7.89 15.84
CA GLU A 53 -2.90 -9.01 16.27
C GLU A 53 -4.41 -8.73 16.06
N LYS A 54 -4.80 -7.49 15.74
CA LYS A 54 -6.18 -7.09 15.41
C LYS A 54 -6.38 -7.09 13.89
N PRO A 55 -7.63 -7.29 13.38
CA PRO A 55 -7.89 -7.48 11.96
C PRO A 55 -7.11 -6.48 11.10
N PRO A 56 -6.26 -6.95 10.18
CA PRO A 56 -5.10 -6.20 9.69
C PRO A 56 -5.46 -5.06 8.74
N PHE A 57 -6.74 -4.88 8.40
CA PHE A 57 -7.15 -3.93 7.38
C PHE A 57 -8.05 -2.84 7.94
N PRO A 58 -7.62 -1.56 7.84
CA PRO A 58 -8.42 -0.44 8.31
C PRO A 58 -9.72 -0.31 7.52
N LYS A 59 -10.72 0.35 8.13
CA LYS A 59 -11.76 1.01 7.33
C LYS A 59 -11.06 1.96 6.37
N ARG A 60 -11.49 1.97 5.10
CA ARG A 60 -10.94 2.84 4.03
C ARG A 60 -10.75 4.30 4.45
N THR A 61 -11.68 4.84 5.25
CA THR A 61 -11.63 6.21 5.78
C THR A 61 -10.46 6.50 6.73
N ARG A 62 -9.73 5.48 7.19
CA ARG A 62 -8.53 5.61 8.04
C ARG A 62 -7.22 5.58 7.26
N LEU A 63 -7.27 5.40 5.93
CA LEU A 63 -6.07 5.46 5.11
C LEU A 63 -5.61 6.91 4.98
N ASN A 64 -4.37 7.18 5.40
CA ASN A 64 -3.75 8.50 5.26
C ASN A 64 -3.29 8.70 3.81
N CYS A 65 -4.24 8.99 2.91
CA CYS A 65 -3.98 9.24 1.50
C CYS A 65 -4.81 10.42 0.98
N GLN A 66 -4.36 11.07 -0.08
CA GLN A 66 -5.04 12.24 -0.66
C GLN A 66 -6.29 11.88 -1.48
N ALA A 67 -6.55 10.60 -1.73
CA ALA A 67 -7.68 10.18 -2.53
C ALA A 67 -9.01 10.42 -1.80
N SER A 68 -9.96 11.08 -2.47
CA SER A 68 -11.32 11.25 -1.93
C SER A 68 -12.01 9.90 -1.70
N ASP A 69 -13.01 9.87 -0.82
CA ASP A 69 -13.76 8.64 -0.54
C ASP A 69 -14.32 7.97 -1.79
N LYS A 70 -14.83 8.75 -2.74
CA LYS A 70 -15.33 8.26 -4.04
C LYS A 70 -14.22 7.62 -4.86
N THR A 71 -13.04 8.24 -4.91
CA THR A 71 -11.87 7.68 -5.60
C THR A 71 -11.41 6.39 -4.94
N GLN A 72 -11.34 6.35 -3.60
CA GLN A 72 -10.97 5.14 -2.89
C GLN A 72 -12.00 4.02 -3.07
N GLN A 73 -13.31 4.33 -3.14
CA GLN A 73 -14.35 3.34 -3.48
C GLN A 73 -14.16 2.77 -4.88
N ARG A 74 -13.87 3.63 -5.86
CA ARG A 74 -13.60 3.22 -7.25
C ARG A 74 -12.37 2.31 -7.34
N ILE A 75 -11.28 2.68 -6.65
CA ILE A 75 -10.05 1.87 -6.57
C ILE A 75 -10.37 0.52 -5.93
N ALA A 76 -11.03 0.50 -4.77
CA ALA A 76 -11.38 -0.74 -4.09
C ALA A 76 -12.29 -1.63 -4.95
N ARG A 77 -13.26 -1.06 -5.67
CA ARG A 77 -14.10 -1.79 -6.63
C ARG A 77 -13.24 -2.43 -7.72
N ARG A 78 -12.36 -1.66 -8.35
CA ARG A 78 -11.48 -2.17 -9.42
C ARG A 78 -10.58 -3.30 -8.91
N LEU A 79 -10.00 -3.16 -7.72
CA LEU A 79 -9.17 -4.21 -7.13
C LEU A 79 -9.96 -5.49 -6.81
N ARG A 80 -11.24 -5.39 -6.45
CA ARG A 80 -12.12 -6.57 -6.30
C ARG A 80 -12.41 -7.23 -7.64
N GLU A 81 -12.70 -6.44 -8.68
CA GLU A 81 -12.92 -6.95 -10.04
C GLU A 81 -11.68 -7.69 -10.58
N LEU A 82 -10.48 -7.27 -10.18
CA LEU A 82 -9.21 -7.94 -10.49
C LEU A 82 -8.91 -9.15 -9.57
N GLY A 83 -9.73 -9.41 -8.55
CA GLY A 83 -9.48 -10.48 -7.58
C GLY A 83 -8.34 -10.21 -6.59
N LEU A 84 -7.93 -8.95 -6.43
CA LEU A 84 -6.77 -8.52 -5.62
C LEU A 84 -7.16 -7.92 -4.26
N LEU A 85 -8.46 -7.70 -4.03
CA LEU A 85 -8.97 -7.18 -2.76
C LEU A 85 -10.19 -8.00 -2.33
N PHE A 86 -10.21 -8.42 -1.07
CA PHE A 86 -11.31 -9.16 -0.47
C PHE A 86 -11.81 -8.43 0.78
N THR A 87 -13.12 -8.47 1.00
CA THR A 87 -13.73 -7.92 2.23
C THR A 87 -14.35 -9.05 3.03
N THR A 88 -13.78 -9.35 4.19
CA THR A 88 -14.42 -10.24 5.16
C THR A 88 -15.46 -9.46 5.95
N ARG A 89 -16.72 -9.92 5.95
CA ARG A 89 -17.69 -9.49 6.97
C ARG A 89 -17.39 -10.28 8.24
N ARG A 90 -17.23 -9.62 9.38
CA ARG A 90 -17.31 -10.33 10.67
C ARG A 90 -18.71 -10.93 10.76
N MET A 91 -18.78 -12.25 10.89
CA MET A 91 -19.96 -12.92 11.44
C MET A 91 -20.06 -12.61 12.93
#